data_AF-A0A4W2CF17-F1
#
_entry.id   AF-A0A4W2CF17-F1
#
_cell.length_a   1.000
_cell.length_b   1.000
_cell.length_c   1.000
_cell.angle_alpha   90.00
_cell.angle_beta   90.00
_cell.angle_gamma   90.00
#
_symmetry.space_group_name_H-M   'P 1'
#
loop_
_entity.id
_entity.type
_entity.pdbx_description
1 polymer ?
#
loop_
_entity_poly.entity_id
_entity_poly.type
_entity_poly.pdbx_seq_one_letter_code
_entity_poly.pdbx_strand_id
1 'polypeptide(L)'
;MAPRIADMPQDFEASLCLPSTKALASASSNSSCSSYTEARHLAVVGIMFTAQTLLGVGGVPIQPFGISYIDDFSHNSNSPLYLGILFAVTMMGPGMAYGLGSLMLRLYVDIDRMPEGGINLTSKDPRWVGAWWLGFLISAGAVALAAIPYFFFPKEMPKEKQELRFRRKGLAVSDPPVSKGEDSSSEQNPADSPEKKDNLAQIAPDLTVIQFIKVFPRVLLRTLRHPIFLLVVLSQVCMSSMAAGMATFLPKFLERQFSVTASYANLLIGCLTIPLAIVGIVVGGILVKRLRLGPVHCGTLCLLSALCCLVLSTPLFFMGCSSHQIAGISHQPGAQPGLELFPGCMESCSCPSDDFNPVCDSSSRVEYITPCHAGCRSRVVQEAPDKSQVFYTNCSCVAGGGPVPAGSCDSACGHLVLPFMILVSLGAALASVTHTPSFMLILRGVKKEDKTLAVGIQFMLMRVLAWMPSPVIHGSAIDTTCVYWAHSCGRQAVCHYYDHDLLRNRFIGLQFFFKTGSLACFALILAILRQQDKEERTKATIPNPGLQQQLLASEAKKEPEESRV
;
A
#
# COMPACT_ATOMS: atom_id res chain seq x y z
N MET A 1 -5.26 -20.77 2.61
CA MET A 1 -5.01 -22.20 2.81
C MET A 1 -3.60 -22.46 2.29
N ALA A 2 -2.61 -22.50 3.17
CA ALA A 2 -1.25 -22.95 2.81
C ALA A 2 -1.34 -24.39 2.29
N PRO A 3 -0.48 -24.82 1.34
CA PRO A 3 -0.50 -26.20 0.90
C PRO A 3 -0.28 -27.10 2.11
N ARG A 4 -1.09 -28.16 2.24
CA ARG A 4 -0.84 -29.24 3.18
C ARG A 4 0.53 -29.82 2.85
N ILE A 5 1.48 -29.60 3.74
CA ILE A 5 2.70 -30.41 3.89
C ILE A 5 2.21 -31.72 4.53
N ALA A 6 1.49 -32.52 3.76
CA ALA A 6 1.30 -33.92 4.06
C ALA A 6 2.47 -34.64 3.41
N ASP A 7 3.26 -35.32 4.24
CA ASP A 7 4.44 -36.12 3.92
C ASP A 7 5.75 -35.37 3.62
N MET A 8 6.19 -34.46 4.52
CA MET A 8 7.63 -34.31 4.77
C MET A 8 7.92 -34.77 6.20
N PRO A 9 8.84 -35.73 6.42
CA PRO A 9 9.24 -36.15 7.76
C PRO A 9 9.68 -34.93 8.55
N GLN A 10 9.27 -34.89 9.82
CA GLN A 10 9.50 -33.81 10.78
C GLN A 10 10.97 -33.59 11.18
N ASP A 11 11.92 -34.12 10.41
CA ASP A 11 13.35 -34.00 10.62
C ASP A 11 14.05 -33.74 9.28
N PHE A 12 13.97 -32.50 8.76
CA PHE A 12 15.08 -32.02 7.92
C PHE A 12 16.24 -31.73 8.88
N GLU A 13 16.94 -32.80 9.29
CA GLU A 13 18.25 -32.65 9.90
C GLU A 13 19.13 -31.87 8.93
N ALA A 14 19.66 -30.72 9.38
CA ALA A 14 20.58 -29.95 8.56
C ALA A 14 21.71 -30.88 8.10
N SER A 15 21.99 -30.90 6.80
CA SER A 15 23.01 -31.76 6.22
C SER A 15 24.36 -31.51 6.89
N LEU A 16 24.89 -32.56 7.54
CA LEU A 16 26.24 -32.59 8.11
C LEU A 16 27.22 -33.18 7.09
N CYS A 17 28.50 -32.86 7.24
CA CYS A 17 29.55 -33.44 6.41
C CYS A 17 29.68 -34.94 6.71
N LEU A 18 29.27 -35.76 5.75
CA LEU A 18 29.46 -37.21 5.74
C LEU A 18 30.58 -37.58 4.76
N PRO A 19 31.46 -38.54 5.12
CA PRO A 19 32.50 -39.05 4.21
C PRO A 19 31.88 -39.62 2.92
N SER A 20 32.50 -39.33 1.78
CA SER A 20 32.01 -39.71 0.43
C SER A 20 31.74 -41.22 0.23
N THR A 21 32.25 -42.10 1.10
CA THR A 21 32.00 -43.55 1.04
C THR A 21 30.62 -44.00 1.54
N LYS A 22 29.78 -43.10 2.09
CA LYS A 22 28.46 -43.44 2.67
C LYS A 22 27.24 -42.83 1.96
N ALA A 23 27.40 -42.10 0.85
CA ALA A 23 26.25 -41.52 0.15
C ALA A 23 25.49 -42.61 -0.64
N LEU A 24 24.39 -43.09 -0.08
CA LEU A 24 23.39 -43.86 -0.83
C LEU A 24 22.82 -42.93 -1.91
N ALA A 25 22.97 -43.32 -3.18
CA ALA A 25 22.47 -42.55 -4.32
C ALA A 25 20.98 -42.21 -4.13
N SER A 26 20.65 -40.92 -4.03
CA SER A 26 19.26 -40.47 -4.06
C SER A 26 18.70 -40.72 -5.46
N ALA A 27 17.65 -41.54 -5.53
CA ALA A 27 16.96 -41.84 -6.77
C ALA A 27 16.32 -40.56 -7.34
N SER A 28 16.65 -40.23 -8.58
CA SER A 28 16.09 -39.10 -9.32
C SER A 28 14.60 -39.36 -9.63
N SER A 29 13.69 -38.86 -8.80
CA SER A 29 12.25 -38.78 -9.06
C SER A 29 11.87 -37.42 -9.67
N ASN A 30 12.59 -36.99 -10.72
CA ASN A 30 12.38 -35.65 -11.31
C ASN A 30 11.09 -35.52 -12.15
N SER A 31 10.43 -36.62 -12.57
CA SER A 31 9.25 -36.55 -13.46
C SER A 31 7.92 -36.31 -12.73
N SER A 32 7.78 -36.74 -11.48
CA SER A 32 6.57 -36.52 -10.66
C SER A 32 6.55 -35.16 -9.94
N CYS A 33 7.72 -34.52 -9.81
CA CYS A 33 7.92 -33.25 -9.13
C CYS A 33 7.20 -32.06 -9.80
N SER A 34 7.15 -32.01 -11.15
CA SER A 34 6.64 -30.82 -11.86
C SER A 34 5.11 -30.74 -11.92
N SER A 35 4.43 -31.82 -12.31
CA SER A 35 2.98 -31.81 -12.57
C SER A 35 2.15 -31.64 -11.29
N TYR A 36 2.53 -32.33 -10.21
CA TYR A 36 1.82 -32.25 -8.93
C TYR A 36 1.93 -30.87 -8.27
N THR A 37 3.12 -30.28 -8.34
CA THR A 37 3.44 -28.99 -7.74
C THR A 37 2.75 -27.86 -8.51
N GLU A 38 2.74 -27.90 -9.85
CA GLU A 38 2.02 -26.93 -10.68
C GLU A 38 0.51 -26.91 -10.41
N ALA A 39 -0.15 -28.07 -10.35
CA ALA A 39 -1.59 -28.15 -10.08
C ALA A 39 -1.96 -27.56 -8.71
N ARG A 40 -1.13 -27.84 -7.69
CA ARG A 40 -1.30 -27.26 -6.34
C ARG A 40 -1.08 -25.75 -6.34
N HIS A 41 -0.04 -25.24 -7.01
CA HIS A 41 0.18 -23.80 -7.12
C HIS A 41 -0.98 -23.09 -7.82
N LEU A 42 -1.48 -23.64 -8.93
CA LEU A 42 -2.61 -23.07 -9.67
C LEU A 42 -3.87 -23.01 -8.80
N ALA A 43 -4.16 -24.06 -8.03
CA ALA A 43 -5.31 -24.09 -7.13
C ALA A 43 -5.21 -23.02 -6.03
N VAL A 44 -4.04 -22.87 -5.40
CA VAL A 44 -3.82 -21.85 -4.36
C VAL A 44 -3.95 -20.44 -4.95
N VAL A 45 -3.38 -20.21 -6.13
CA VAL A 45 -3.52 -18.92 -6.85
C VAL A 45 -4.98 -18.64 -7.17
N GLY A 46 -5.76 -19.62 -7.65
CA GLY A 46 -7.18 -19.46 -7.93
C GLY A 46 -8.01 -19.09 -6.69
N ILE A 47 -7.74 -19.72 -5.54
CA ILE A 47 -8.39 -19.38 -4.26
C ILE A 47 -8.05 -17.95 -3.83
N MET A 48 -6.77 -17.56 -3.88
CA MET A 48 -6.33 -16.21 -3.53
C MET A 48 -6.93 -15.16 -4.46
N PHE A 49 -6.97 -15.43 -5.77
CA PHE A 49 -7.58 -14.54 -6.75
C PHE A 49 -9.07 -14.32 -6.48
N THR A 50 -9.81 -15.40 -6.20
CA THR A 50 -11.24 -15.32 -5.87
C THR A 50 -11.47 -14.52 -4.58
N ALA A 51 -10.69 -14.78 -3.54
CA ALA A 51 -10.78 -14.08 -2.27
C ALA A 51 -10.48 -12.58 -2.41
N GLN A 52 -9.42 -12.20 -3.15
CA GLN A 52 -9.08 -10.80 -3.40
C GLN A 52 -10.12 -10.09 -4.27
N THR A 53 -10.72 -10.80 -5.23
CA THR A 53 -11.81 -10.27 -6.06
C THR A 53 -13.03 -9.95 -5.20
N LEU A 54 -13.44 -10.86 -4.32
CA LEU A 54 -14.56 -10.64 -3.39
C LEU A 54 -14.27 -9.47 -2.43
N LEU A 55 -13.04 -9.40 -1.90
CA LEU A 55 -12.60 -8.29 -1.05
C LEU A 55 -12.67 -6.94 -1.80
N GLY A 56 -12.27 -6.92 -3.07
CA GLY A 56 -12.38 -5.76 -3.94
C GLY A 56 -13.83 -5.32 -4.14
N VAL A 57 -14.72 -6.24 -4.53
CA VAL A 57 -16.15 -5.95 -4.75
C VAL A 57 -16.81 -5.39 -3.49
N GLY A 58 -16.55 -5.98 -2.34
CA GLY A 58 -17.10 -5.50 -1.06
C GLY A 58 -16.53 -4.15 -0.59
N GLY A 59 -15.26 -3.86 -0.93
CA GLY A 59 -14.57 -2.65 -0.48
C GLY A 59 -14.83 -1.39 -1.31
N VAL A 60 -15.14 -1.54 -2.61
CA VAL A 60 -15.33 -0.40 -3.55
C VAL A 60 -16.28 0.69 -3.06
N PRO A 61 -17.49 0.40 -2.54
CA PRO A 61 -18.46 1.44 -2.19
C PRO A 61 -18.11 2.24 -0.92
N ILE A 62 -17.26 1.70 -0.03
CA ILE A 62 -17.04 2.23 1.31
C ILE A 62 -16.44 3.65 1.27
N GLN A 63 -15.37 3.84 0.49
CA GLN A 63 -14.67 5.13 0.44
C GLN A 63 -15.45 6.21 -0.32
N PRO A 64 -15.96 5.99 -1.55
CA PRO A 64 -16.67 7.03 -2.29
C PRO A 64 -17.93 7.51 -1.57
N PHE A 65 -18.75 6.60 -1.04
CA PHE A 65 -19.98 6.99 -0.35
C PHE A 65 -19.70 7.63 1.01
N GLY A 66 -18.75 7.09 1.79
CA GLY A 66 -18.39 7.65 3.09
C GLY A 66 -17.82 9.08 2.99
N ILE A 67 -16.93 9.33 2.03
CA ILE A 67 -16.33 10.65 1.81
C ILE A 67 -17.38 11.66 1.35
N SER A 68 -18.22 11.27 0.38
CA SER A 68 -19.26 12.16 -0.17
C SER A 68 -20.27 12.54 0.91
N TYR A 69 -20.68 11.57 1.73
CA TYR A 69 -21.57 11.83 2.87
C TYR A 69 -20.98 12.85 3.86
N ILE A 70 -19.71 12.73 4.20
CA ILE A 70 -19.06 13.67 5.15
C ILE A 70 -18.91 15.06 4.51
N ASP A 71 -18.53 15.16 3.24
CA ASP A 71 -18.38 16.45 2.55
C ASP A 71 -19.72 17.18 2.39
N ASP A 72 -20.78 16.48 1.98
CA ASP A 72 -22.10 17.08 1.70
C ASP A 72 -22.83 17.53 2.97
N PHE A 73 -22.60 16.85 4.11
CA PHE A 73 -23.27 17.15 5.37
C PHE A 73 -22.45 18.06 6.31
N SER A 74 -21.19 18.34 5.99
CA SER A 74 -20.34 19.21 6.80
C SER A 74 -20.28 20.64 6.27
N HIS A 75 -20.05 21.59 7.18
CA HIS A 75 -19.83 22.98 6.77
C HIS A 75 -18.50 23.08 5.99
N ASN A 76 -18.46 23.86 4.90
CA ASN A 76 -17.30 23.97 3.98
C ASN A 76 -15.95 24.28 4.68
N SER A 77 -15.98 24.98 5.83
CA SER A 77 -14.78 25.28 6.63
C SER A 77 -14.29 24.12 7.51
N ASN A 78 -15.17 23.15 7.80
CA ASN A 78 -14.91 22.00 8.67
C ASN A 78 -14.67 20.71 7.87
N SER A 79 -15.20 20.61 6.64
CA SER A 79 -14.98 19.46 5.74
C SER A 79 -13.51 19.00 5.67
N PRO A 80 -12.49 19.87 5.48
CA PRO A 80 -11.09 19.43 5.40
C PRO A 80 -10.58 18.73 6.66
N LEU A 81 -11.05 19.15 7.85
CA LEU A 81 -10.66 18.52 9.11
C LEU A 81 -11.34 17.16 9.28
N TYR A 82 -12.63 17.05 8.96
CA TYR A 82 -13.36 15.78 9.05
C TYR A 82 -12.83 14.75 8.06
N LEU A 83 -12.51 15.18 6.83
CA LEU A 83 -11.83 14.34 5.85
C LEU A 83 -10.42 13.94 6.31
N GLY A 84 -9.67 14.87 6.91
CA GLY A 84 -8.38 14.55 7.53
C GLY A 84 -8.49 13.49 8.63
N ILE A 85 -9.50 13.57 9.50
CA ILE A 85 -9.79 12.56 10.53
C ILE A 85 -10.19 11.23 9.90
N LEU A 86 -11.04 11.24 8.88
CA LEU A 86 -11.45 10.03 8.16
C LEU A 86 -10.24 9.30 7.54
N PHE A 87 -9.36 10.03 6.88
CA PHE A 87 -8.14 9.46 6.30
C PHE A 87 -7.16 8.95 7.38
N ALA A 88 -7.05 9.66 8.50
CA ALA A 88 -6.27 9.22 9.66
C ALA A 88 -6.80 7.90 10.24
N VAL A 89 -8.11 7.78 10.47
CA VAL A 89 -8.75 6.54 10.94
C VAL A 89 -8.56 5.41 9.93
N THR A 90 -8.66 5.70 8.63
CA THR A 90 -8.41 4.71 7.57
C THR A 90 -6.97 4.18 7.64
N MET A 91 -5.99 5.04 7.98
CA MET A 91 -4.59 4.62 8.18
C MET A 91 -4.32 3.85 9.46
N MET A 92 -5.22 3.86 10.45
CA MET A 92 -5.10 2.99 11.62
C MET A 92 -5.21 1.50 11.23
N GLY A 93 -6.00 1.17 10.21
CA GLY A 93 -6.15 -0.20 9.70
C GLY A 93 -4.82 -0.86 9.35
N PRO A 94 -4.01 -0.29 8.45
CA PRO A 94 -2.65 -0.76 8.18
C PRO A 94 -1.77 -0.89 9.43
N GLY A 95 -1.85 0.06 10.38
CA GLY A 95 -1.08 0.00 11.62
C GLY A 95 -1.44 -1.22 12.48
N MET A 96 -2.74 -1.46 12.66
CA MET A 96 -3.25 -2.66 13.33
C MET A 96 -2.87 -3.93 12.57
N ALA A 97 -2.87 -3.91 11.24
CA ALA A 97 -2.49 -5.06 10.41
C ALA A 97 -1.01 -5.42 10.56
N TYR A 98 -0.09 -4.43 10.56
CA TYR A 98 1.33 -4.69 10.84
C TYR A 98 1.57 -5.16 12.27
N GLY A 99 0.85 -4.59 13.25
CA GLY A 99 0.91 -5.05 14.65
C GLY A 99 0.44 -6.50 14.80
N LEU A 100 -0.69 -6.85 14.19
CA LEU A 100 -1.20 -8.22 14.16
C LEU A 100 -0.23 -9.14 13.43
N GLY A 101 0.28 -8.74 12.27
CA GLY A 101 1.29 -9.47 11.52
C GLY A 101 2.56 -9.73 12.33
N SER A 102 3.04 -8.74 13.08
CA SER A 102 4.16 -8.91 14.01
C SER A 102 3.91 -10.00 15.04
N LEU A 103 2.71 -10.07 15.62
CA LEU A 103 2.34 -11.10 16.59
C LEU A 103 2.22 -12.48 15.94
N MET A 104 1.50 -12.58 14.82
CA MET A 104 1.28 -13.86 14.13
C MET A 104 2.58 -14.46 13.60
N LEU A 105 3.56 -13.61 13.21
CA LEU A 105 4.87 -14.08 12.74
C LEU A 105 5.77 -14.63 13.85
N ARG A 106 5.45 -14.41 15.13
CA ARG A 106 6.15 -15.02 16.27
C ARG A 106 5.62 -16.41 16.61
N LEU A 107 4.48 -16.81 16.05
CA LEU A 107 3.91 -18.14 16.22
C LEU A 107 4.29 -18.99 15.02
N TYR A 108 4.75 -20.21 15.26
CA TYR A 108 5.07 -21.14 14.17
C TYR A 108 3.80 -21.52 13.40
N VAL A 109 3.93 -21.70 12.08
CA VAL A 109 2.80 -21.89 11.17
C VAL A 109 1.90 -23.08 11.52
N ASP A 110 2.50 -24.18 11.98
CA ASP A 110 1.80 -25.43 12.32
C ASP A 110 1.57 -25.55 13.84
N ILE A 111 1.00 -24.50 14.45
CA ILE A 111 0.72 -24.47 15.88
C ILE A 111 -0.19 -25.61 16.35
N ASP A 112 -1.06 -26.10 15.47
CA ASP A 112 -2.05 -27.17 15.72
C ASP A 112 -1.47 -28.59 15.57
N ARG A 113 -0.20 -28.72 15.16
CA ARG A 113 0.47 -30.03 14.93
C ARG A 113 1.85 -30.14 15.58
N MET A 114 2.09 -29.37 16.64
CA MET A 114 3.38 -29.38 17.33
C MET A 114 3.54 -30.69 18.13
N PRO A 115 4.67 -31.42 17.99
CA PRO A 115 4.93 -32.62 18.79
C PRO A 115 5.05 -32.25 20.27
N GLU A 116 4.81 -33.22 21.17
CA GLU A 116 4.75 -32.99 22.63
C GLU A 116 6.06 -32.46 23.25
N GLY A 117 7.17 -32.46 22.50
CA GLY A 117 8.46 -31.86 22.87
C GLY A 117 8.76 -30.47 22.27
N GLY A 118 7.81 -29.86 21.57
CA GLY A 118 8.01 -28.58 20.88
C GLY A 118 8.90 -28.69 19.63
N ILE A 119 9.22 -27.55 19.02
CA ILE A 119 10.13 -27.46 17.87
C ILE A 119 11.43 -26.75 18.25
N ASN A 120 12.56 -27.29 17.81
CA ASN A 120 13.89 -26.67 17.98
C ASN A 120 14.18 -25.63 16.89
N LEU A 121 13.22 -24.76 16.62
CA LEU A 121 13.34 -23.66 15.65
C LEU A 121 13.11 -22.33 16.37
N THR A 122 13.94 -21.35 16.02
CA THR A 122 13.77 -19.97 16.51
C THR A 122 13.28 -19.08 15.38
N SER A 123 12.71 -17.91 15.69
CA SER A 123 12.25 -16.93 14.67
C SER A 123 13.36 -16.32 13.80
N LYS A 124 14.63 -16.64 14.08
CA LYS A 124 15.78 -16.30 13.23
C LYS A 124 16.15 -17.44 12.25
N ASP A 125 15.65 -18.66 12.45
CA ASP A 125 15.91 -19.79 11.55
C ASP A 125 15.18 -19.54 10.22
N PRO A 126 15.83 -19.72 9.06
CA PRO A 126 15.19 -19.50 7.75
C PRO A 126 14.02 -20.44 7.46
N ARG A 127 13.90 -21.56 8.17
CA ARG A 127 12.76 -22.49 8.07
C ARG A 127 11.55 -22.00 8.88
N TRP A 128 11.72 -20.97 9.70
CA TRP A 128 10.63 -20.40 10.47
C TRP A 128 9.62 -19.70 9.55
N VAL A 129 8.44 -20.30 9.44
CA VAL A 129 7.29 -19.66 8.82
C VAL A 129 6.29 -19.31 9.91
N GLY A 130 5.90 -18.03 9.96
CA GLY A 130 4.92 -17.55 10.92
C GLY A 130 3.49 -17.98 10.59
N ALA A 131 2.60 -18.00 11.58
CA ALA A 131 1.18 -18.35 11.45
C ALA A 131 0.33 -17.27 10.74
N TRP A 132 0.72 -16.91 9.51
CA TRP A 132 0.14 -15.83 8.71
C TRP A 132 -1.37 -15.97 8.47
N TRP A 133 -1.89 -17.20 8.42
CA TRP A 133 -3.29 -17.49 8.12
C TRP A 133 -4.24 -17.04 9.23
N LEU A 134 -3.75 -17.00 10.48
CA LEU A 134 -4.56 -16.62 11.64
C LEU A 134 -4.99 -15.15 11.58
N GLY A 135 -4.16 -14.29 10.97
CA GLY A 135 -4.48 -12.88 10.74
C GLY A 135 -5.75 -12.67 9.89
N PHE A 136 -5.98 -13.54 8.90
CA PHE A 136 -7.18 -13.47 8.06
C PHE A 136 -8.46 -13.78 8.85
N LEU A 137 -8.42 -14.74 9.76
CA LEU A 137 -9.58 -15.12 10.59
C LEU A 137 -9.96 -13.98 11.56
N ILE A 138 -8.95 -13.41 12.23
CA ILE A 138 -9.15 -12.29 13.15
C ILE A 138 -9.71 -11.08 12.39
N SER A 139 -9.15 -10.76 11.22
CA SER A 139 -9.61 -9.63 10.40
C SER A 139 -11.04 -9.83 9.89
N ALA A 140 -11.40 -11.05 9.47
CA ALA A 140 -12.76 -11.37 9.02
C ALA A 140 -13.79 -11.21 10.15
N GLY A 141 -13.47 -11.69 11.35
CA GLY A 141 -14.31 -11.48 12.54
C GLY A 141 -14.49 -10.00 12.87
N ALA A 142 -13.41 -9.22 12.83
CA ALA A 142 -13.46 -7.78 13.08
C ALA A 142 -14.33 -7.04 12.05
N VAL A 143 -14.23 -7.38 10.77
CA VAL A 143 -15.08 -6.79 9.70
C VAL A 143 -16.54 -7.17 9.89
N ALA A 144 -16.84 -8.42 10.24
CA ALA A 144 -18.21 -8.86 10.52
C ALA A 144 -18.85 -8.07 11.69
N LEU A 145 -18.08 -7.84 12.75
CA LEU A 145 -18.52 -7.02 13.89
C LEU A 145 -18.70 -5.54 13.49
N ALA A 146 -17.78 -4.98 12.69
CA ALA A 146 -17.85 -3.60 12.22
C ALA A 146 -19.02 -3.35 11.25
N ALA A 147 -19.58 -4.39 10.63
CA ALA A 147 -20.76 -4.28 9.77
C ALA A 147 -22.07 -4.14 10.56
N ILE A 148 -22.11 -4.58 11.83
CA ILE A 148 -23.34 -4.57 12.66
C ILE A 148 -23.98 -3.17 12.77
N PRO A 149 -23.23 -2.08 13.03
CA PRO A 149 -23.81 -0.72 13.10
C PRO A 149 -24.53 -0.26 11.83
N TYR A 150 -24.14 -0.75 10.65
CA TYR A 150 -24.77 -0.35 9.38
C TYR A 150 -26.23 -0.83 9.29
N PHE A 151 -26.61 -1.90 9.98
CA PHE A 151 -28.00 -2.35 10.02
C PHE A 151 -28.95 -1.41 10.77
N PHE A 152 -28.41 -0.48 11.57
CA PHE A 152 -29.19 0.52 12.31
C PHE A 152 -29.33 1.85 11.57
N PHE A 153 -28.72 2.01 10.39
CA PHE A 153 -28.90 3.22 9.58
C PHE A 153 -30.31 3.24 8.95
N PRO A 154 -30.96 4.42 8.87
CA PRO A 154 -32.26 4.54 8.23
C PRO A 154 -32.17 4.21 6.74
N LYS A 155 -33.20 3.54 6.20
CA LYS A 155 -33.28 3.15 4.78
C LYS A 155 -33.20 4.33 3.81
N GLU A 156 -33.58 5.53 4.24
CA GLU A 156 -33.54 6.76 3.44
C GLU A 156 -32.98 7.92 4.27
N MET A 157 -32.11 8.74 3.67
CA MET A 157 -31.58 9.94 4.32
C MET A 157 -32.58 11.11 4.22
N PRO A 158 -32.99 11.76 5.33
CA PRO A 158 -34.01 12.81 5.33
C PRO A 158 -33.69 14.03 4.44
N LYS A 159 -32.41 14.43 4.35
CA LYS A 159 -31.98 15.57 3.51
C LYS A 159 -32.12 15.28 2.02
N GLU A 160 -31.79 14.07 1.59
CA GLU A 160 -31.93 13.64 0.20
C GLU A 160 -33.42 13.64 -0.22
N LYS A 161 -34.31 13.19 0.67
CA LYS A 161 -35.76 13.31 0.48
C LYS A 161 -36.26 14.76 0.39
N GLN A 162 -35.61 15.69 1.07
CA GLN A 162 -35.97 17.11 1.05
C GLN A 162 -35.45 17.80 -0.21
N GLU A 163 -34.22 17.48 -0.64
CA GLU A 163 -33.60 18.01 -1.85
C GLU A 163 -34.24 17.44 -3.12
N LEU A 164 -34.55 16.13 -3.17
CA LEU A 164 -35.36 15.53 -4.23
C LEU A 164 -36.76 16.16 -4.30
N ARG A 165 -37.39 16.44 -3.14
CA ARG A 165 -38.68 17.17 -3.10
C ARG A 165 -38.55 18.62 -3.59
N PHE A 166 -37.44 19.29 -3.28
CA PHE A 166 -37.16 20.65 -3.76
C PHE A 166 -36.91 20.66 -5.28
N ARG A 167 -36.12 19.72 -5.80
CA ARG A 167 -35.88 19.55 -7.24
C ARG A 167 -37.17 19.23 -8.00
N ARG A 168 -38.04 18.40 -7.41
CA ARG A 168 -39.38 18.10 -7.93
C ARG A 168 -40.26 19.35 -8.00
N LYS A 169 -40.24 20.20 -6.97
CA LYS A 169 -40.95 21.49 -6.98
C LYS A 169 -40.37 22.47 -8.02
N GLY A 170 -39.06 22.47 -8.24
CA GLY A 170 -38.42 23.32 -9.27
C GLY A 170 -38.76 22.89 -10.71
N LEU A 171 -38.79 21.58 -10.99
CA LEU A 171 -39.20 21.07 -12.31
C LEU A 171 -40.69 21.28 -12.58
N ALA A 172 -41.55 21.11 -11.57
CA ALA A 172 -43.01 21.31 -11.71
C ALA A 172 -43.43 22.77 -11.94
N VAL A 173 -42.54 23.74 -11.72
CA VAL A 173 -42.78 25.17 -12.02
C VAL A 173 -42.36 25.52 -13.46
N SER A 174 -41.70 24.61 -14.18
CA SER A 174 -41.19 24.84 -15.54
C SER A 174 -42.11 24.33 -16.66
N ASP A 175 -43.23 23.66 -16.34
CA ASP A 175 -44.24 23.27 -17.32
C ASP A 175 -45.34 24.35 -17.42
N PRO A 176 -45.65 24.89 -18.61
CA PRO A 176 -46.76 25.82 -18.78
C PRO A 176 -48.11 25.08 -18.67
N PRO A 177 -49.18 25.72 -18.18
CA PRO A 177 -50.49 25.09 -18.06
C PRO A 177 -51.08 24.90 -19.47
N VAL A 178 -51.16 23.65 -19.93
CA VAL A 178 -51.94 23.30 -21.11
C VAL A 178 -53.42 23.30 -20.73
N SER A 179 -54.17 24.19 -21.36
CA SER A 179 -55.60 24.39 -21.20
C SER A 179 -56.46 23.45 -22.05
N LYS A 180 -57.67 23.18 -21.54
CA LYS A 180 -58.93 22.72 -22.19
C LYS A 180 -59.14 21.19 -22.29
N GLY A 181 -60.32 20.64 -21.98
CA GLY A 181 -61.63 21.24 -21.69
C GLY A 181 -62.62 20.28 -21.01
N GLU A 182 -63.78 20.85 -20.64
CA GLU A 182 -64.98 20.29 -19.99
C GLU A 182 -65.59 19.09 -20.77
N ASP A 183 -66.30 18.11 -20.19
CA ASP A 183 -67.64 18.25 -19.58
C ASP A 183 -68.10 17.04 -18.74
N SER A 184 -69.05 17.32 -17.83
CA SER A 184 -70.14 16.47 -17.27
C SER A 184 -69.95 15.54 -16.04
N SER A 185 -70.34 16.10 -14.89
CA SER A 185 -71.17 15.60 -13.75
C SER A 185 -71.42 14.10 -13.47
N SER A 186 -71.17 13.68 -12.23
CA SER A 186 -72.18 13.15 -11.27
C SER A 186 -71.59 12.93 -9.86
N GLU A 187 -72.37 13.29 -8.83
CA GLU A 187 -72.10 13.16 -7.38
C GLU A 187 -71.97 11.70 -6.90
N GLN A 188 -71.12 11.41 -5.89
CA GLN A 188 -71.53 10.88 -4.57
C GLN A 188 -70.33 10.74 -3.59
N ASN A 189 -70.65 10.80 -2.29
CA ASN A 189 -69.79 10.94 -1.10
C ASN A 189 -69.20 9.59 -0.56
N PRO A 190 -68.42 9.58 0.55
CA PRO A 190 -67.23 8.75 0.74
C PRO A 190 -67.43 7.50 1.62
N ALA A 191 -66.65 6.43 1.39
CA ALA A 191 -66.22 5.47 2.42
C ALA A 191 -65.15 4.48 1.89
N ASP A 192 -64.18 4.20 2.77
CA ASP A 192 -63.31 3.04 2.89
C ASP A 192 -62.13 2.73 1.92
N SER A 193 -60.96 2.75 2.57
CA SER A 193 -59.56 2.42 2.26
C SER A 193 -59.28 0.97 1.79
N PRO A 194 -58.01 0.53 1.54
CA PRO A 194 -56.78 1.20 1.10
C PRO A 194 -55.96 0.34 0.10
N GLU A 195 -56.06 0.49 -1.23
CA GLU A 195 -55.13 -0.23 -2.14
C GLU A 195 -54.75 0.59 -3.37
N LYS A 196 -53.78 1.49 -3.22
CA LYS A 196 -52.97 1.97 -4.35
C LYS A 196 -51.64 2.60 -3.90
N LYS A 197 -50.88 1.89 -3.07
CA LYS A 197 -49.43 2.09 -3.00
C LYS A 197 -48.81 1.21 -4.08
N ASP A 198 -48.67 1.71 -5.32
CA ASP A 198 -47.68 1.11 -6.22
C ASP A 198 -47.24 1.96 -7.42
N ASN A 199 -47.76 3.17 -7.62
CA ASN A 199 -47.36 3.98 -8.80
C ASN A 199 -46.63 5.29 -8.44
N LEU A 200 -45.98 5.38 -7.27
CA LEU A 200 -45.31 6.62 -6.83
C LEU A 200 -43.83 6.42 -6.45
N ALA A 201 -43.15 5.48 -7.10
CA ALA A 201 -41.74 5.17 -6.86
C ALA A 201 -40.81 5.37 -8.07
N GLN A 202 -41.29 5.95 -9.18
CA GLN A 202 -40.44 6.21 -10.34
C GLN A 202 -40.30 7.70 -10.60
N ILE A 203 -39.11 8.07 -11.08
CA ILE A 203 -38.66 9.41 -11.48
C ILE A 203 -37.97 10.21 -10.35
N ALA A 204 -36.95 9.60 -9.72
CA ALA A 204 -35.62 10.22 -9.79
C ALA A 204 -35.07 9.89 -11.20
N PRO A 205 -34.15 10.66 -11.81
CA PRO A 205 -33.49 10.18 -13.01
C PRO A 205 -32.58 9.02 -12.58
N ASP A 206 -33.18 7.84 -12.42
CA ASP A 206 -32.49 6.56 -12.40
C ASP A 206 -31.91 6.45 -13.81
N LEU A 207 -30.70 6.99 -13.99
CA LEU A 207 -29.89 6.62 -15.13
C LEU A 207 -29.77 5.11 -15.02
N THR A 208 -30.48 4.39 -15.88
CA THR A 208 -30.35 2.94 -16.00
C THR A 208 -28.86 2.64 -16.13
N VAL A 209 -28.36 1.57 -15.49
CA VAL A 209 -26.92 1.24 -15.48
C VAL A 209 -26.31 1.31 -16.89
N ILE A 210 -27.10 0.96 -17.91
CA ILE A 210 -26.76 1.05 -19.34
C ILE A 210 -26.56 2.50 -19.82
N GLN A 211 -27.41 3.45 -19.42
CA GLN A 211 -27.23 4.87 -19.71
C GLN A 211 -26.00 5.43 -18.98
N PHE A 212 -25.76 5.03 -17.73
CA PHE A 212 -24.54 5.41 -17.01
C PHE A 212 -23.28 4.90 -17.72
N ILE A 213 -23.24 3.64 -18.16
CA ILE A 213 -22.12 3.06 -18.91
C ILE A 213 -21.86 3.83 -20.22
N LYS A 214 -22.92 4.31 -20.91
CA LYS A 214 -22.75 5.11 -22.15
C LYS A 214 -22.24 6.53 -21.89
N VAL A 215 -22.64 7.13 -20.77
CA VAL A 215 -22.26 8.52 -20.41
C VAL A 215 -20.90 8.57 -19.71
N PHE A 216 -20.53 7.51 -18.99
CA PHE A 216 -19.30 7.43 -18.19
C PHE A 216 -18.02 7.72 -18.97
N PRO A 217 -17.75 7.17 -20.17
CA PRO A 217 -16.54 7.48 -20.93
C PRO A 217 -16.42 8.96 -21.28
N ARG A 218 -17.54 9.62 -21.59
CA ARG A 218 -17.57 11.05 -21.91
C ARG A 218 -17.25 11.89 -20.69
N VAL A 219 -17.83 11.55 -19.54
CA VAL A 219 -17.58 12.28 -18.29
C VAL A 219 -16.16 12.02 -17.78
N LEU A 220 -15.68 10.77 -17.86
CA LEU A 220 -14.31 10.38 -17.57
C LEU A 220 -13.32 11.20 -18.41
N LEU A 221 -13.50 11.27 -19.73
CA LEU A 221 -12.61 12.01 -20.61
C LEU A 221 -12.65 13.52 -20.32
N ARG A 222 -13.83 14.09 -20.04
CA ARG A 222 -13.97 15.50 -19.64
C ARG A 222 -13.22 15.79 -18.34
N THR A 223 -13.35 14.93 -17.34
CA THR A 223 -12.67 15.07 -16.04
C THR A 223 -11.16 14.93 -16.19
N LEU A 224 -10.68 13.96 -16.99
CA LEU A 224 -9.25 13.78 -17.28
C LEU A 224 -8.63 14.92 -18.10
N ARG A 225 -9.43 15.65 -18.87
CA ARG A 225 -8.97 16.83 -19.62
C ARG A 225 -8.76 18.05 -18.73
N HIS A 226 -9.22 18.03 -17.48
CA HIS A 226 -8.95 19.11 -16.52
C HIS A 226 -7.51 19.00 -16.00
N PRO A 227 -6.61 19.95 -16.35
CA PRO A 227 -5.17 19.78 -16.16
C PRO A 227 -4.77 19.66 -14.68
N ILE A 228 -5.41 20.43 -13.79
CA ILE A 228 -5.14 20.37 -12.35
C ILE A 228 -5.58 19.04 -11.77
N PHE A 229 -6.72 18.50 -12.22
CA PHE A 229 -7.21 17.20 -11.74
C PHE A 229 -6.22 16.11 -12.12
N LEU A 230 -5.84 16.05 -13.40
CA LEU A 230 -4.92 15.03 -13.91
C LEU A 230 -3.56 15.09 -13.20
N LEU A 231 -2.98 16.28 -13.04
CA LEU A 231 -1.68 16.43 -12.38
C LEU A 231 -1.74 16.06 -10.89
N VAL A 232 -2.83 16.38 -10.19
CA VAL A 232 -2.99 15.99 -8.78
C VAL A 232 -3.14 14.48 -8.67
N VAL A 233 -3.93 13.85 -9.54
CA VAL A 233 -4.07 12.38 -9.59
C VAL A 233 -2.72 11.73 -9.92
N LEU A 234 -1.96 12.26 -10.87
CA LEU A 234 -0.64 11.73 -11.23
C LEU A 234 0.35 11.82 -10.06
N SER A 235 0.38 12.95 -9.35
CA SER A 235 1.16 13.09 -8.10
C SER A 235 0.75 12.06 -7.06
N GLN A 236 -0.56 11.87 -6.85
CA GLN A 236 -1.09 10.86 -5.92
C GLN A 236 -0.75 9.44 -6.36
N VAL A 237 -0.74 9.15 -7.66
CA VAL A 237 -0.29 7.86 -8.22
C VAL A 237 1.18 7.63 -7.91
N CYS A 238 2.06 8.62 -8.09
CA CYS A 238 3.47 8.51 -7.73
C CYS A 238 3.65 8.24 -6.23
N MET A 239 3.02 9.04 -5.37
CA MET A 239 3.11 8.86 -3.91
C MET A 239 2.52 7.52 -3.45
N SER A 240 1.40 7.09 -4.03
CA SER A 240 0.78 5.80 -3.74
C SER A 240 1.62 4.64 -4.25
N SER A 241 2.33 4.79 -5.37
CA SER A 241 3.22 3.76 -5.91
C SER A 241 4.39 3.53 -4.95
N MET A 242 5.01 4.62 -4.49
CA MET A 242 6.01 4.56 -3.43
C MET A 242 5.45 3.89 -2.17
N ALA A 243 4.28 4.32 -1.68
CA ALA A 243 3.69 3.77 -0.46
C ALA A 243 3.37 2.28 -0.58
N ALA A 244 2.82 1.83 -1.72
CA ALA A 244 2.52 0.43 -1.97
C ALA A 244 3.78 -0.43 -2.00
N GLY A 245 4.84 0.02 -2.70
CA GLY A 245 6.11 -0.70 -2.76
C GLY A 245 6.80 -0.82 -1.40
N MET A 246 6.81 0.29 -0.64
CA MET A 246 7.30 0.29 0.73
C MET A 246 6.46 -0.62 1.63
N ALA A 247 5.14 -0.57 1.54
CA ALA A 247 4.27 -1.42 2.36
C ALA A 247 4.52 -2.92 2.10
N THR A 248 4.69 -3.32 0.83
CA THR A 248 4.88 -4.73 0.48
C THR A 248 6.27 -5.24 0.83
N PHE A 249 7.32 -4.46 0.60
CA PHE A 249 8.70 -4.98 0.63
C PHE A 249 9.60 -4.37 1.70
N LEU A 250 9.19 -3.32 2.41
CA LEU A 250 9.99 -2.76 3.50
C LEU A 250 10.30 -3.79 4.61
N PRO A 251 9.37 -4.68 5.05
CA PRO A 251 9.72 -5.71 6.02
C PRO A 251 10.87 -6.60 5.52
N LYS A 252 10.73 -7.13 4.28
CA LYS A 252 11.74 -7.96 3.62
C LYS A 252 13.05 -7.21 3.43
N PHE A 253 13.00 -5.93 3.08
CA PHE A 253 14.18 -5.08 2.97
C PHE A 253 14.92 -4.97 4.31
N LEU A 254 14.20 -4.76 5.42
CA LEU A 254 14.81 -4.70 6.75
C LEU A 254 15.41 -6.05 7.17
N GLU A 255 14.68 -7.15 6.91
CA GLU A 255 15.17 -8.51 7.17
C GLU A 255 16.50 -8.78 6.47
N ARG A 256 16.65 -8.35 5.22
CA ARG A 256 17.87 -8.57 4.44
C ARG A 256 18.95 -7.54 4.77
N GLN A 257 18.65 -6.24 4.80
CA GLN A 257 19.67 -5.20 4.97
C GLN A 257 20.29 -5.19 6.37
N PHE A 258 19.52 -5.56 7.40
CA PHE A 258 19.92 -5.43 8.80
C PHE A 258 19.83 -6.74 9.60
N SER A 259 19.55 -7.87 8.95
CA SER A 259 19.44 -9.20 9.58
C SER A 259 18.46 -9.23 10.78
N VAL A 260 17.34 -8.50 10.68
CA VAL A 260 16.29 -8.52 11.70
C VAL A 260 15.20 -9.53 11.37
N THR A 261 14.41 -9.95 12.36
CA THR A 261 13.28 -10.87 12.11
C THR A 261 12.09 -10.16 11.47
N ALA A 262 11.31 -10.88 10.66
CA ALA A 262 10.09 -10.36 10.03
C ALA A 262 9.09 -9.76 11.04
N SER A 263 8.96 -10.39 12.22
CA SER A 263 8.13 -9.88 13.31
C SER A 263 8.60 -8.52 13.81
N TYR A 264 9.91 -8.36 14.06
CA TYR A 264 10.46 -7.09 14.53
C TYR A 264 10.35 -5.99 13.47
N ALA A 265 10.60 -6.31 12.20
CA ALA A 265 10.41 -5.37 11.09
C ALA A 265 8.96 -4.87 11.01
N ASN A 266 7.97 -5.77 11.07
CA ASN A 266 6.55 -5.41 11.08
C ASN A 266 6.17 -4.56 12.30
N LEU A 267 6.73 -4.86 13.48
CA LEU A 267 6.51 -4.07 14.68
C LEU A 267 6.99 -2.63 14.50
N LEU A 268 8.20 -2.43 13.96
CA LEU A 268 8.77 -1.10 13.73
C LEU A 268 7.90 -0.30 12.75
N ILE A 269 7.43 -0.92 11.66
CA ILE A 269 6.57 -0.25 10.68
C ILE A 269 5.22 0.14 11.33
N GLY A 270 4.59 -0.81 12.03
CA GLY A 270 3.28 -0.61 12.66
C GLY A 270 3.29 0.40 13.81
N CYS A 271 4.38 0.49 14.58
CA CYS A 271 4.47 1.36 15.76
C CYS A 271 5.18 2.69 15.49
N LEU A 272 6.08 2.79 14.51
CA LEU A 272 6.79 4.03 14.21
C LEU A 272 6.26 4.68 12.93
N THR A 273 6.24 3.95 11.81
CA THR A 273 5.96 4.55 10.50
C THR A 273 4.48 4.92 10.35
N ILE A 274 3.56 4.01 10.68
CA ILE A 274 2.12 4.27 10.49
C ILE A 274 1.60 5.38 11.41
N PRO A 275 1.92 5.43 12.73
CA PRO A 275 1.44 6.50 13.59
C PRO A 275 1.95 7.88 13.18
N LEU A 276 3.21 7.99 12.74
CA LEU A 276 3.76 9.24 12.22
C LEU A 276 3.07 9.66 10.91
N ALA A 277 2.75 8.70 10.03
CA ALA A 277 1.95 8.97 8.83
C ALA A 277 0.55 9.50 9.17
N ILE A 278 -0.11 8.93 10.19
CA ILE A 278 -1.43 9.40 10.70
C ILE A 278 -1.34 10.85 11.18
N VAL A 279 -0.32 11.17 11.99
CA VAL A 279 -0.08 12.54 12.47
C VAL A 279 0.11 13.48 11.27
N GLY A 280 0.87 13.07 10.25
CA GLY A 280 1.05 13.85 9.02
C GLY A 280 -0.26 14.20 8.32
N ILE A 281 -1.18 13.23 8.14
CA ILE A 281 -2.49 13.45 7.51
C ILE A 281 -3.31 14.50 8.28
N VAL A 282 -3.37 14.34 9.61
CA VAL A 282 -4.12 15.25 10.49
C VAL A 282 -3.52 16.65 10.46
N VAL A 283 -2.20 16.77 10.56
CA VAL A 283 -1.47 18.05 10.45
C VAL A 283 -1.77 18.73 9.11
N GLY A 284 -1.76 17.99 8.01
CA GLY A 284 -2.14 18.51 6.68
C GLY A 284 -3.56 19.08 6.66
N GLY A 285 -4.54 18.40 7.28
CA GLY A 285 -5.91 18.90 7.40
C GLY A 285 -6.05 20.13 8.31
N ILE A 286 -5.34 20.14 9.44
CA ILE A 286 -5.33 21.27 10.37
C ILE A 286 -4.73 22.51 9.70
N LEU A 287 -3.61 22.37 8.97
CA LEU A 287 -2.98 23.48 8.25
C LEU A 287 -3.94 24.11 7.24
N VAL A 288 -4.61 23.29 6.43
CA VAL A 288 -5.61 23.78 5.45
C VAL A 288 -6.76 24.52 6.12
N LYS A 289 -7.27 24.01 7.25
CA LYS A 289 -8.39 24.61 7.98
C LYS A 289 -7.98 25.90 8.71
N ARG A 290 -6.93 25.85 9.54
CA ARG A 290 -6.52 26.97 10.42
C ARG A 290 -6.04 28.17 9.62
N LEU A 291 -5.26 27.93 8.56
CA LEU A 291 -4.72 28.99 7.73
C LEU A 291 -5.65 29.40 6.58
N ARG A 292 -6.84 28.77 6.47
CA ARG A 292 -7.80 28.97 5.36
C ARG A 292 -7.12 28.99 4.00
N LEU A 293 -6.28 27.98 3.74
CA LEU A 293 -5.43 27.94 2.54
C LEU A 293 -6.29 27.92 1.27
N GLY A 294 -6.04 28.85 0.35
CA GLY A 294 -6.57 28.82 -1.01
C GLY A 294 -5.84 27.79 -1.89
N PRO A 295 -6.28 27.55 -3.14
CA PRO A 295 -5.67 26.56 -4.03
C PRO A 295 -4.16 26.75 -4.25
N VAL A 296 -3.70 27.98 -4.48
CA VAL A 296 -2.27 28.30 -4.65
C VAL A 296 -1.45 27.93 -3.40
N HIS A 297 -1.99 28.22 -2.21
CA HIS A 297 -1.31 27.91 -0.94
C HIS A 297 -1.34 26.40 -0.64
N CYS A 298 -2.41 25.69 -0.98
CA CYS A 298 -2.43 24.23 -0.92
C CYS A 298 -1.35 23.61 -1.83
N GLY A 299 -1.22 24.10 -3.07
CA GLY A 299 -0.18 23.67 -4.00
C GLY A 299 1.24 23.94 -3.47
N THR A 300 1.44 25.12 -2.85
CA THR A 300 2.72 25.49 -2.24
C THR A 300 3.07 24.58 -1.06
N LEU A 301 2.10 24.30 -0.18
CA LEU A 301 2.29 23.37 0.94
C LEU A 301 2.69 21.98 0.46
N CYS A 302 2.01 21.46 -0.57
CA CYS A 302 2.36 20.15 -1.15
C CYS A 302 3.77 20.13 -1.74
N LEU A 303 4.17 21.17 -2.48
CA LEU A 303 5.50 21.28 -3.08
C LEU A 303 6.60 21.33 -2.00
N LEU A 304 6.45 22.19 -0.99
CA LEU A 304 7.44 22.33 0.08
C LEU A 304 7.57 21.04 0.90
N SER A 305 6.45 20.41 1.21
CA SER A 305 6.40 19.13 1.92
C SER A 305 7.07 18.00 1.11
N ALA A 306 6.80 17.91 -0.19
CA ALA A 306 7.43 16.93 -1.08
C ALA A 306 8.96 17.15 -1.19
N LEU A 307 9.40 18.41 -1.31
CA LEU A 307 10.82 18.77 -1.34
C LEU A 307 11.52 18.38 -0.04
N CYS A 308 10.92 18.74 1.10
CA CYS A 308 11.47 18.40 2.42
C CYS A 308 11.54 16.87 2.62
N CYS A 309 10.51 16.13 2.18
CA CYS A 309 10.49 14.67 2.23
C CYS A 309 11.62 14.06 1.38
N LEU A 310 11.90 14.61 0.19
CA LEU A 310 12.98 14.15 -0.68
C LEU A 310 14.35 14.39 -0.06
N VAL A 311 14.61 15.61 0.44
CA VAL A 311 15.86 15.97 1.13
C VAL A 311 16.08 15.05 2.34
N LEU A 312 15.06 14.88 3.18
CA LEU A 312 15.13 14.03 4.38
C LEU A 312 15.40 12.55 4.07
N SER A 313 15.06 12.08 2.87
CA SER A 313 15.28 10.68 2.48
C SER A 313 16.70 10.41 1.99
N THR A 314 17.50 11.46 1.72
CA THR A 314 18.83 11.32 1.09
C THR A 314 19.81 10.47 1.92
N PRO A 315 19.86 10.60 3.27
CA PRO A 315 20.73 9.76 4.08
C PRO A 315 20.46 8.25 3.95
N LEU A 316 19.24 7.84 3.54
CA LEU A 316 18.87 6.42 3.44
C LEU A 316 19.75 5.63 2.46
N PHE A 317 20.32 6.28 1.44
CA PHE A 317 21.26 5.63 0.51
C PHE A 317 22.56 5.19 1.18
N PHE A 318 22.97 5.86 2.25
CA PHE A 318 24.21 5.60 2.97
C PHE A 318 24.01 4.71 4.21
N MET A 319 22.75 4.47 4.58
CA MET A 319 22.39 3.70 5.77
C MET A 319 22.09 2.25 5.40
N GLY A 320 23.10 1.40 5.46
CA GLY A 320 22.93 -0.05 5.29
C GLY A 320 24.24 -0.80 5.46
N CYS A 321 24.15 -2.14 5.52
CA CYS A 321 25.31 -3.02 5.49
C CYS A 321 25.84 -3.25 4.09
N SER A 322 27.16 -3.48 3.99
CA SER A 322 27.78 -4.15 2.85
C SER A 322 27.40 -5.63 2.84
N SER A 323 27.44 -6.25 1.67
CA SER A 323 27.18 -7.68 1.50
C SER A 323 28.10 -8.53 2.39
N HIS A 324 27.52 -9.54 3.06
CA HIS A 324 28.29 -10.52 3.84
C HIS A 324 29.19 -11.35 2.92
N GLN A 325 30.36 -11.76 3.43
CA GLN A 325 31.21 -12.70 2.71
C GLN A 325 30.62 -14.11 2.85
N ILE A 326 30.22 -14.68 1.72
CA ILE A 326 29.64 -16.01 1.63
C ILE A 326 30.64 -16.92 0.94
N ALA A 327 30.99 -18.02 1.61
CA ALA A 327 31.93 -19.01 1.08
C ALA A 327 31.42 -19.59 -0.26
N GLY A 328 32.28 -19.57 -1.29
CA GLY A 328 31.96 -20.08 -2.62
C GLY A 328 31.10 -19.17 -3.52
N ILE A 329 30.66 -17.99 -3.01
CA ILE A 329 29.80 -17.06 -3.77
C ILE A 329 30.42 -15.66 -3.85
N SER A 330 31.04 -15.19 -2.77
CA SER A 330 31.65 -13.84 -2.74
C SER A 330 33.05 -13.84 -3.36
N HIS A 331 33.23 -13.16 -4.49
CA HIS A 331 34.55 -12.87 -5.04
C HIS A 331 35.22 -11.70 -4.32
N GLN A 332 36.43 -11.91 -3.77
CA GLN A 332 37.24 -10.81 -3.22
C GLN A 332 37.73 -9.88 -4.35
N PRO A 333 37.59 -8.55 -4.24
CA PRO A 333 38.26 -7.63 -5.15
C PRO A 333 39.77 -7.71 -4.91
N GLY A 334 40.50 -8.31 -5.85
CA GLY A 334 41.96 -8.47 -5.81
C GLY A 334 42.46 -9.93 -5.76
N ALA A 335 41.58 -10.91 -5.61
CA ALA A 335 41.93 -12.32 -5.76
C ALA A 335 41.87 -12.73 -7.24
N GLN A 336 42.90 -13.43 -7.71
CA GLN A 336 42.94 -13.97 -9.08
C GLN A 336 41.72 -14.87 -9.37
N PRO A 337 41.23 -14.92 -10.62
CA PRO A 337 40.12 -15.77 -11.00
C PRO A 337 40.55 -17.24 -10.89
N GLY A 338 40.13 -17.92 -9.82
CA GLY A 338 40.39 -19.35 -9.61
C GLY A 338 40.78 -19.78 -8.20
N LEU A 339 41.06 -18.85 -7.27
CA LEU A 339 41.25 -19.23 -5.86
C LEU A 339 39.91 -19.18 -5.13
N GLU A 340 39.10 -20.22 -5.32
CA GLU A 340 37.98 -20.48 -4.42
C GLU A 340 38.53 -20.49 -2.99
N LEU A 341 37.90 -19.73 -2.10
CA LEU A 341 38.53 -19.42 -0.81
C LEU A 341 38.74 -20.68 0.06
N PHE A 342 38.05 -21.81 -0.18
CA PHE A 342 38.21 -23.04 0.60
C PHE A 342 37.76 -24.37 -0.09
N PRO A 343 38.17 -24.73 -1.33
CA PRO A 343 37.78 -26.00 -1.94
C PRO A 343 38.41 -27.22 -1.23
N GLY A 344 39.60 -27.07 -0.63
CA GLY A 344 40.34 -28.17 -0.02
C GLY A 344 39.74 -28.73 1.29
N CYS A 345 39.05 -27.91 2.10
CA CYS A 345 38.49 -28.37 3.37
C CYS A 345 37.19 -29.18 3.20
N MET A 346 36.54 -29.06 2.02
CA MET A 346 35.27 -29.71 1.69
C MET A 346 35.45 -31.04 0.95
N GLU A 347 36.64 -31.36 0.41
CA GLU A 347 36.85 -32.55 -0.44
C GLU A 347 36.42 -33.89 0.21
N SER A 348 36.32 -33.92 1.55
CA SER A 348 35.87 -35.09 2.31
C SER A 348 34.35 -35.17 2.51
N CYS A 349 33.55 -34.22 2.01
CA CYS A 349 32.12 -34.09 2.28
C CYS A 349 31.30 -34.19 0.98
N SER A 350 30.24 -35.00 0.99
CA SER A 350 29.25 -35.03 -0.10
C SER A 350 28.00 -34.23 0.31
N CYS A 351 27.99 -32.93 0.01
CA CYS A 351 26.91 -32.02 0.42
C CYS A 351 25.79 -31.93 -0.65
N PRO A 352 24.49 -31.98 -0.26
CA PRO A 352 23.38 -31.70 -1.17
C PRO A 352 23.44 -30.26 -1.69
N SER A 353 23.15 -30.05 -2.98
CA SER A 353 23.09 -28.72 -3.60
C SER A 353 21.82 -27.92 -3.26
N ASP A 354 20.75 -28.62 -2.89
CA ASP A 354 19.41 -28.04 -2.74
C ASP A 354 19.09 -27.66 -1.28
N ASP A 355 19.97 -27.99 -0.34
CA ASP A 355 19.80 -27.68 1.08
C ASP A 355 20.24 -26.25 1.41
N PHE A 356 19.47 -25.58 2.27
CA PHE A 356 19.77 -24.23 2.75
C PHE A 356 19.58 -24.11 4.26
N ASN A 357 20.69 -24.07 5.01
CA ASN A 357 20.72 -23.97 6.47
C ASN A 357 21.98 -23.17 6.88
N PRO A 358 21.98 -21.84 6.72
CA PRO A 358 23.17 -21.03 6.86
C PRO A 358 23.77 -21.13 8.26
N VAL A 359 25.10 -21.11 8.31
CA VAL A 359 25.88 -21.06 9.55
C VAL A 359 26.92 -19.95 9.44
N CYS A 360 27.18 -19.28 10.57
CA CYS A 360 28.14 -18.18 10.62
C CYS A 360 29.40 -18.55 11.40
N ASP A 361 30.56 -18.41 10.77
CA ASP A 361 31.83 -18.38 11.50
C ASP A 361 31.98 -17.02 12.19
N SER A 362 31.81 -17.00 13.51
CA SER A 362 31.86 -15.77 14.30
C SER A 362 33.24 -15.11 14.31
N SER A 363 34.31 -15.87 14.04
CA SER A 363 35.69 -15.37 14.07
C SER A 363 36.07 -14.63 12.78
N SER A 364 35.74 -15.21 11.63
CA SER A 364 36.04 -14.65 10.30
C SER A 364 34.88 -13.84 9.70
N ARG A 365 33.68 -13.93 10.29
CA ARG A 365 32.40 -13.38 9.77
C ARG A 365 32.06 -13.88 8.36
N VAL A 366 32.49 -15.10 8.04
CA VAL A 366 32.14 -15.80 6.80
C VAL A 366 30.89 -16.64 7.03
N GLU A 367 29.92 -16.51 6.14
CA GLU A 367 28.70 -17.32 6.12
C GLU A 367 28.85 -18.51 5.17
N TYR A 368 28.40 -19.68 5.61
CA TYR A 368 28.35 -20.90 4.81
C TYR A 368 26.89 -21.30 4.56
N ILE A 369 26.58 -21.79 3.37
CA ILE A 369 25.22 -22.12 2.92
C ILE A 369 24.57 -23.22 3.78
N THR A 370 25.37 -24.19 4.24
CA THR A 370 24.92 -25.29 5.11
C THR A 370 26.04 -25.68 6.09
N PRO A 371 25.73 -26.43 7.17
CA PRO A 371 26.75 -27.00 8.06
C PRO A 371 27.68 -27.98 7.33
N CYS A 372 27.18 -28.71 6.33
CA CYS A 372 28.00 -29.58 5.48
C CYS A 372 29.04 -28.79 4.69
N HIS A 373 28.65 -27.65 4.12
CA HIS A 373 29.57 -26.77 3.39
C HIS A 373 30.60 -26.11 4.32
N ALA A 374 30.30 -25.99 5.62
CA ALA A 374 31.27 -25.60 6.65
C ALA A 374 32.15 -26.79 7.15
N GLY A 375 31.89 -28.01 6.67
CA GLY A 375 32.60 -29.23 7.05
C GLY A 375 32.22 -29.79 8.42
N CYS A 376 31.11 -29.36 9.02
CA CYS A 376 30.70 -29.75 10.37
C CYS A 376 30.19 -31.18 10.43
N ARG A 377 30.60 -31.94 11.45
CA ARG A 377 30.23 -33.37 11.62
C ARG A 377 29.26 -33.63 12.78
N SER A 378 29.09 -32.68 13.67
CA SER A 378 28.26 -32.86 14.86
C SER A 378 27.41 -31.61 15.15
N ARG A 379 26.25 -31.83 15.78
CA ARG A 379 25.36 -30.78 16.28
C ARG A 379 25.26 -30.86 17.80
N VAL A 380 25.15 -29.71 18.44
CA VAL A 380 24.95 -29.55 19.88
C VAL A 380 23.81 -28.56 20.09
N VAL A 381 22.78 -28.96 20.84
CA VAL A 381 21.68 -28.07 21.21
C VAL A 381 21.97 -27.56 22.61
N GLN A 382 22.05 -26.25 22.77
CA GLN A 382 22.16 -25.62 24.07
C GLN A 382 20.77 -25.09 24.46
N GLU A 383 20.17 -25.72 25.48
CA GLU A 383 18.90 -25.28 26.05
C GLU A 383 19.16 -24.22 27.12
N ALA A 384 18.73 -22.98 26.86
CA ALA A 384 18.60 -21.94 27.88
C ALA A 384 17.11 -21.73 28.20
N PRO A 385 16.74 -21.32 29.42
CA PRO A 385 15.35 -21.24 29.88
C PRO A 385 14.40 -20.35 29.05
N ASP A 386 14.94 -19.56 28.11
CA ASP A 386 14.17 -18.66 27.24
C ASP A 386 14.46 -18.87 25.74
N LYS A 387 15.50 -19.66 25.37
CA LYS A 387 15.90 -19.92 23.96
C LYS A 387 16.69 -21.24 23.84
N SER A 388 16.27 -22.14 22.95
CA SER A 388 17.11 -23.21 22.43
C SER A 388 17.96 -22.67 21.27
N GLN A 389 19.28 -22.84 21.34
CA GLN A 389 20.20 -22.45 20.27
C GLN A 389 21.00 -23.66 19.79
N VAL A 390 21.05 -23.84 18.48
CA VAL A 390 21.77 -24.95 17.85
C VAL A 390 23.16 -24.48 17.45
N PHE A 391 24.17 -25.25 17.84
CA PHE A 391 25.57 -25.08 17.46
C PHE A 391 26.06 -26.29 16.68
N TYR A 392 26.93 -26.08 15.70
CA TYR A 392 27.61 -27.13 14.96
C TYR A 392 29.09 -27.18 15.34
N THR A 393 29.64 -28.38 15.46
CA THR A 393 31.01 -28.62 15.91
C THR A 393 31.75 -29.58 14.96
N ASN A 394 33.07 -29.68 15.14
CA ASN A 394 33.96 -30.44 14.25
C ASN A 394 33.87 -29.98 12.79
N CYS A 395 33.96 -28.67 12.57
CA CYS A 395 33.89 -28.05 11.26
C CYS A 395 35.30 -27.86 10.67
N SER A 396 35.60 -28.46 9.51
CA SER A 396 36.92 -28.39 8.88
C SER A 396 37.23 -27.06 8.17
N CYS A 397 36.19 -26.31 7.78
CA CYS A 397 36.35 -25.08 7.00
C CYS A 397 36.30 -23.79 7.85
N VAL A 398 35.93 -23.90 9.13
CA VAL A 398 35.76 -22.76 10.04
C VAL A 398 37.10 -22.35 10.65
N ALA A 399 37.40 -21.05 10.65
CA ALA A 399 38.61 -20.54 11.27
C ALA A 399 38.54 -20.72 12.81
N GLY A 400 39.57 -21.32 13.41
CA GLY A 400 39.66 -21.50 14.87
C GLY A 400 38.97 -22.75 15.44
N GLY A 401 38.28 -23.56 14.64
CA GLY A 401 37.76 -24.88 15.05
C GLY A 401 36.70 -24.89 16.16
N GLY A 402 36.15 -23.72 16.51
CA GLY A 402 35.13 -23.56 17.54
C GLY A 402 33.72 -23.95 17.09
N PRO A 403 32.75 -24.06 18.02
CA PRO A 403 31.35 -24.25 17.68
C PRO A 403 30.80 -23.05 16.88
N VAL A 404 30.06 -23.32 15.80
CA VAL A 404 29.40 -22.27 14.99
C VAL A 404 27.89 -22.27 15.23
N PRO A 405 27.26 -21.11 15.47
CA PRO A 405 25.82 -21.03 15.66
C PRO A 405 25.06 -21.28 14.34
N ALA A 406 23.88 -21.88 14.45
CA ALA A 406 22.91 -21.95 13.37
C ALA A 406 22.32 -20.56 13.08
N GLY A 407 22.10 -20.27 11.79
CA GLY A 407 21.58 -19.02 11.29
C GLY A 407 22.64 -18.17 10.58
N SER A 408 22.16 -17.17 9.85
CA SER A 408 23.00 -16.20 9.17
C SER A 408 23.79 -15.34 10.14
N CYS A 409 24.89 -14.75 9.65
CA CYS A 409 25.72 -13.87 10.47
C CYS A 409 24.93 -12.65 10.98
N ASP A 410 25.13 -12.29 12.25
CA ASP A 410 24.56 -11.06 12.80
C ASP A 410 25.11 -9.83 12.06
N SER A 411 24.22 -8.86 11.83
CA SER A 411 24.53 -7.65 11.08
C SER A 411 25.41 -6.68 11.89
N ALA A 412 26.56 -6.31 11.35
CA ALA A 412 27.42 -5.27 11.93
C ALA A 412 26.75 -3.88 11.97
N CYS A 413 25.71 -3.67 11.14
CA CYS A 413 24.97 -2.42 11.05
C CYS A 413 23.60 -2.46 11.76
N GLY A 414 23.35 -3.44 12.66
CA GLY A 414 22.08 -3.52 13.39
C GLY A 414 21.71 -2.23 14.16
N HIS A 415 22.71 -1.45 14.59
CA HIS A 415 22.52 -0.15 15.23
C HIS A 415 21.90 0.93 14.32
N LEU A 416 22.01 0.78 12.99
CA LEU A 416 21.44 1.71 12.00
C LEU A 416 19.94 1.48 11.75
N VAL A 417 19.36 0.36 12.21
CA VAL A 417 17.94 0.02 12.00
C VAL A 417 17.02 1.11 12.56
N LEU A 418 17.21 1.50 13.82
CA LEU A 418 16.34 2.48 14.47
C LEU A 418 16.47 3.87 13.84
N PRO A 419 17.69 4.42 13.62
CA PRO A 419 17.86 5.65 12.84
C PRO A 419 17.23 5.60 11.45
N PHE A 420 17.38 4.49 10.72
CA PHE A 420 16.78 4.29 9.40
C PHE A 420 15.24 4.36 9.49
N MET A 421 14.65 3.66 10.44
CA MET A 421 13.20 3.66 10.65
C MET A 421 12.67 5.02 11.09
N ILE A 422 13.40 5.79 11.89
CA ILE A 422 13.04 7.16 12.27
C ILE A 422 12.98 8.04 11.02
N LEU A 423 14.01 8.00 10.16
CA LEU A 423 14.04 8.78 8.93
C LEU A 423 12.93 8.39 7.94
N VAL A 424 12.70 7.09 7.75
CA VAL A 424 11.58 6.58 6.94
C VAL A 424 10.23 7.06 7.50
N SER A 425 10.07 7.04 8.82
CA SER A 425 8.81 7.43 9.48
C SER A 425 8.57 8.94 9.42
N LEU A 426 9.61 9.76 9.60
CA LEU A 426 9.52 11.22 9.41
C LEU A 426 9.26 11.55 7.93
N GLY A 427 9.90 10.83 7.00
CA GLY A 427 9.62 10.94 5.57
C GLY A 427 8.16 10.58 5.24
N ALA A 428 7.61 9.53 5.85
CA ALA A 428 6.21 9.15 5.73
C ALA A 428 5.26 10.21 6.30
N ALA A 429 5.58 10.80 7.46
CA ALA A 429 4.81 11.90 8.03
C ALA A 429 4.75 13.10 7.07
N LEU A 430 5.90 13.54 6.54
CA LEU A 430 5.97 14.63 5.56
C LEU A 430 5.19 14.30 4.30
N ALA A 431 5.38 13.11 3.73
CA ALA A 431 4.60 12.65 2.57
C ALA A 431 3.08 12.73 2.83
N SER A 432 2.64 12.27 4.00
CA SER A 432 1.24 12.27 4.42
C SER A 432 0.64 13.66 4.63
N VAL A 433 1.44 14.67 4.97
CA VAL A 433 0.96 16.07 5.04
C VAL A 433 0.37 16.53 3.72
N THR A 434 0.86 16.01 2.59
CA THR A 434 0.34 16.36 1.25
C THR A 434 -1.03 15.75 0.93
N HIS A 435 -1.46 14.71 1.65
CA HIS A 435 -2.65 13.93 1.30
C HIS A 435 -3.93 14.77 1.36
N THR A 436 -4.20 15.41 2.50
CA THR A 436 -5.39 16.26 2.67
C THR A 436 -5.41 17.49 1.74
N PRO A 437 -4.36 18.33 1.64
CA PRO A 437 -4.37 19.49 0.74
C PRO A 437 -4.49 19.11 -0.74
N SER A 438 -3.86 18.01 -1.19
CA SER A 438 -4.02 17.53 -2.56
C SER A 438 -5.44 17.04 -2.84
N PHE A 439 -6.06 16.32 -1.90
CA PHE A 439 -7.47 15.93 -2.01
C PHE A 439 -8.40 17.15 -2.09
N MET A 440 -8.12 18.20 -1.32
CA MET A 440 -8.89 19.44 -1.37
C MET A 440 -8.74 20.20 -2.70
N LEU A 441 -7.60 20.09 -3.40
CA LEU A 441 -7.44 20.66 -4.75
C LEU A 441 -8.41 20.00 -5.75
N ILE A 442 -8.66 18.70 -5.62
CA ILE A 442 -9.64 17.98 -6.45
C ILE A 442 -11.05 18.47 -6.13
N LEU A 443 -11.45 18.43 -4.86
CA LEU A 443 -12.81 18.81 -4.46
C LEU A 443 -13.16 20.27 -4.78
N ARG A 444 -12.18 21.18 -4.77
CA ARG A 444 -12.36 22.59 -5.12
C ARG A 444 -12.25 22.87 -6.62
N GLY A 445 -11.56 22.01 -7.37
CA GLY A 445 -11.36 22.16 -8.81
C GLY A 445 -12.48 21.58 -9.66
N VAL A 446 -13.37 20.76 -9.07
CA VAL A 446 -14.45 20.07 -9.77
C VAL A 446 -15.82 20.65 -9.36
N LYS A 447 -16.78 20.68 -10.29
CA LYS A 447 -18.15 21.12 -10.01
C LYS A 447 -18.80 20.23 -8.95
N LYS A 448 -19.70 20.77 -8.13
CA LYS A 448 -20.37 20.03 -7.03
C LYS A 448 -21.00 18.71 -7.49
N GLU A 449 -21.63 18.72 -8.66
CA GLU A 449 -22.31 17.57 -9.27
C GLU A 449 -21.34 16.44 -9.67
N ASP A 450 -20.09 16.77 -9.98
CA ASP A 450 -19.08 15.85 -10.53
C ASP A 450 -18.12 15.32 -9.43
N LYS A 451 -18.26 15.77 -8.17
CA LYS A 451 -17.32 15.45 -7.07
C LYS A 451 -17.19 13.97 -6.77
N THR A 452 -18.32 13.29 -6.54
CA THR A 452 -18.37 11.88 -6.15
C THR A 452 -17.76 10.99 -7.24
N LEU A 453 -18.07 11.32 -8.50
CA LEU A 453 -17.51 10.68 -9.68
C LEU A 453 -16.00 10.93 -9.81
N ALA A 454 -15.54 12.18 -9.61
CA ALA A 454 -14.13 12.52 -9.65
C ALA A 454 -13.31 11.78 -8.57
N VAL A 455 -13.86 11.65 -7.36
CA VAL A 455 -13.26 10.85 -6.28
C VAL A 455 -13.20 9.38 -6.66
N GLY A 456 -14.28 8.83 -7.23
CA GLY A 456 -14.29 7.44 -7.75
C GLY A 456 -13.22 7.20 -8.82
N ILE A 457 -13.09 8.12 -9.79
CA ILE A 457 -12.07 8.07 -10.84
C ILE A 457 -10.66 8.15 -10.24
N GLN A 458 -10.43 9.04 -9.26
CA GLN A 458 -9.15 9.15 -8.57
C GLN A 458 -8.75 7.82 -7.93
N PHE A 459 -9.62 7.20 -7.12
CA PHE A 459 -9.32 5.93 -6.47
C PHE A 459 -9.11 4.79 -7.48
N MET A 460 -9.93 4.73 -8.53
CA MET A 460 -9.75 3.77 -9.62
C MET A 460 -8.35 3.89 -10.24
N LEU A 461 -7.94 5.11 -10.60
CA LEU A 461 -6.61 5.35 -11.19
C LEU A 461 -5.48 5.03 -10.23
N MET A 462 -5.62 5.34 -8.94
CA MET A 462 -4.63 4.95 -7.93
C MET A 462 -4.53 3.42 -7.82
N ARG A 463 -5.63 2.67 -7.90
CA ARG A 463 -5.57 1.20 -7.84
C ARG A 463 -4.88 0.62 -9.07
N VAL A 464 -5.25 1.06 -10.26
CA VAL A 464 -4.74 0.52 -11.54
C VAL A 464 -3.31 0.95 -11.82
N LEU A 465 -2.96 2.23 -11.58
CA LEU A 465 -1.67 2.79 -11.95
C LEU A 465 -0.63 2.77 -10.84
N ALA A 466 -1.02 2.62 -9.57
CA ALA A 466 -0.09 2.57 -8.45
C ALA A 466 -0.08 1.22 -7.75
N TRP A 467 -1.19 0.82 -7.13
CA TRP A 467 -1.21 -0.36 -6.25
C TRP A 467 -1.02 -1.68 -6.99
N MET A 468 -1.50 -1.80 -8.22
CA MET A 468 -1.33 -3.01 -9.02
C MET A 468 0.11 -3.16 -9.57
N PRO A 469 0.71 -2.16 -10.23
CA PRO A 469 2.07 -2.31 -10.79
C PRO A 469 3.19 -2.14 -9.76
N SER A 470 3.00 -1.37 -8.69
CA SER A 470 4.10 -1.04 -7.77
C SER A 470 4.75 -2.26 -7.11
N PRO A 471 4.00 -3.25 -6.58
CA PRO A 471 4.61 -4.45 -6.03
C PRO A 471 5.39 -5.25 -7.08
N VAL A 472 4.94 -5.27 -8.34
CA VAL A 472 5.66 -5.94 -9.43
C VAL A 472 6.97 -5.22 -9.74
N ILE A 473 6.95 -3.88 -9.81
CA ILE A 473 8.14 -3.06 -10.07
C ILE A 473 9.18 -3.23 -8.95
N HIS A 474 8.76 -3.10 -7.69
CA HIS A 474 9.67 -3.25 -6.54
C HIS A 474 10.16 -4.69 -6.39
N GLY A 475 9.29 -5.69 -6.59
CA GLY A 475 9.67 -7.10 -6.57
C GLY A 475 10.72 -7.43 -7.62
N SER A 476 10.50 -7.02 -8.87
CA SER A 476 11.47 -7.20 -9.96
C SER A 476 12.79 -6.47 -9.69
N ALA A 477 12.73 -5.25 -9.14
CA ALA A 477 13.93 -4.51 -8.76
C ALA A 477 14.74 -5.18 -7.64
N ILE A 478 14.08 -5.90 -6.72
CA ILE A 478 14.73 -6.71 -5.68
C ILE A 478 15.30 -8.01 -6.28
N ASP A 479 14.53 -8.70 -7.12
CA ASP A 479 14.95 -9.98 -7.72
C ASP A 479 16.19 -9.82 -8.60
N THR A 480 16.32 -8.69 -9.28
CA THR A 480 17.50 -8.36 -10.09
C THR A 480 18.77 -8.13 -9.27
N THR A 481 18.70 -8.08 -7.93
CA THR A 481 19.87 -8.01 -7.03
C THR A 481 20.22 -9.36 -6.42
N CYS A 482 19.53 -10.43 -6.83
CA CYS A 482 19.82 -11.77 -6.37
C CYS A 482 21.19 -12.26 -6.86
N VAL A 483 21.96 -12.82 -5.94
CA VAL A 483 23.27 -13.44 -6.20
C VAL A 483 23.16 -14.96 -6.20
N TYR A 484 22.27 -15.53 -5.39
CA TYR A 484 22.09 -16.98 -5.29
C TYR A 484 20.62 -17.40 -5.23
N TRP A 485 20.18 -18.14 -6.25
CA TRP A 485 18.80 -18.61 -6.42
C TRP A 485 18.62 -20.03 -5.90
N ALA A 486 17.54 -20.25 -5.14
CA ALA A 486 17.04 -21.60 -4.90
C ALA A 486 16.49 -22.19 -6.19
N HIS A 487 16.65 -23.50 -6.36
CA HIS A 487 16.03 -24.25 -7.43
C HIS A 487 15.06 -25.27 -6.84
N SER A 488 13.87 -25.37 -7.41
CA SER A 488 12.88 -26.38 -7.04
C SER A 488 12.35 -27.04 -8.31
N CYS A 489 12.53 -28.36 -8.41
CA CYS A 489 12.23 -29.15 -9.62
C CYS A 489 12.84 -28.52 -10.91
N GLY A 490 14.07 -28.00 -10.86
CA GLY A 490 14.76 -27.39 -12.02
C GLY A 490 14.27 -25.99 -12.42
N ARG A 491 13.36 -25.36 -11.66
CA ARG A 491 12.94 -23.97 -11.85
C ARG A 491 13.48 -23.06 -10.76
N GLN A 492 13.74 -21.82 -11.12
CA GLN A 492 14.11 -20.77 -10.16
C GLN A 492 12.95 -20.56 -9.17
N ALA A 493 13.29 -20.59 -7.89
CA ALA A 493 12.38 -20.41 -6.78
C ALA A 493 12.77 -19.14 -5.99
N VAL A 494 12.90 -19.23 -4.67
CA VAL A 494 13.21 -18.08 -3.81
C VAL A 494 14.69 -17.70 -3.94
N CYS A 495 15.00 -16.41 -4.03
CA CYS A 495 16.37 -15.95 -3.91
C CYS A 495 16.83 -15.97 -2.44
N HIS A 496 17.94 -16.68 -2.17
CA HIS A 496 18.53 -16.84 -0.84
C HIS A 496 19.42 -15.65 -0.45
N TYR A 497 20.31 -15.24 -1.36
CA TYR A 497 21.29 -14.17 -1.12
C TYR A 497 21.15 -13.03 -2.12
N TYR A 498 21.18 -11.81 -1.60
CA TYR A 498 21.09 -10.57 -2.38
C TYR A 498 22.37 -9.75 -2.18
N ASP A 499 22.77 -9.04 -3.22
CA ASP A 499 23.75 -7.96 -3.09
C ASP A 499 23.09 -6.80 -2.33
N HIS A 500 23.59 -6.51 -1.13
CA HIS A 500 23.00 -5.55 -0.21
C HIS A 500 23.16 -4.10 -0.69
N ASP A 501 24.26 -3.79 -1.38
CA ASP A 501 24.50 -2.44 -1.89
C ASP A 501 23.62 -2.16 -3.09
N LEU A 502 23.50 -3.13 -4.00
CA LEU A 502 22.59 -3.04 -5.14
C LEU A 502 21.12 -3.03 -4.69
N LEU A 503 20.76 -3.86 -3.71
CA LEU A 503 19.43 -3.91 -3.10
C LEU A 503 19.05 -2.55 -2.51
N ARG A 504 19.93 -1.96 -1.69
CA ARG A 504 19.74 -0.62 -1.11
C ARG A 504 19.56 0.44 -2.18
N ASN A 505 20.47 0.49 -3.16
CA ASN A 505 20.43 1.52 -4.20
C ASN A 505 19.19 1.41 -5.09
N ARG A 506 18.75 0.21 -5.46
CA ARG A 506 17.53 0.03 -6.28
C ARG A 506 16.26 0.30 -5.51
N PHE A 507 16.17 -0.20 -4.27
CA PHE A 507 14.96 -0.04 -3.44
C PHE A 507 14.74 1.42 -3.05
N ILE A 508 15.77 2.09 -2.51
CA ILE A 508 15.71 3.52 -2.16
C ILE A 508 15.68 4.39 -3.43
N GLY A 509 16.35 3.98 -4.51
CA GLY A 509 16.28 4.63 -5.81
C GLY A 509 14.86 4.72 -6.38
N LEU A 510 14.09 3.63 -6.33
CA LEU A 510 12.68 3.63 -6.72
C LEU A 510 11.84 4.56 -5.85
N GLN A 511 12.11 4.60 -4.54
CA GLN A 511 11.46 5.53 -3.63
C GLN A 511 11.70 6.99 -4.07
N PHE A 512 12.94 7.34 -4.40
CA PHE A 512 13.31 8.67 -4.89
C PHE A 512 12.70 9.01 -6.25
N PHE A 513 12.66 8.04 -7.17
CA PHE A 513 12.06 8.21 -8.49
C PHE A 513 10.59 8.65 -8.38
N PHE A 514 9.79 7.93 -7.58
CA PHE A 514 8.39 8.28 -7.37
C PHE A 514 8.21 9.61 -6.63
N LYS A 515 9.03 9.91 -5.61
CA LYS A 515 8.98 11.22 -4.93
C LYS A 515 9.30 12.38 -5.87
N THR A 516 10.28 12.20 -6.76
CA THR A 516 10.66 13.21 -7.76
C THR A 516 9.54 13.43 -8.77
N GLY A 517 8.89 12.36 -9.24
CA GLY A 517 7.71 12.47 -10.10
C GLY A 517 6.57 13.26 -9.45
N SER A 518 6.31 13.00 -8.16
CA SER A 518 5.33 13.77 -7.38
C SER A 518 5.71 15.25 -7.24
N LEU A 519 6.98 15.54 -6.94
CA LEU A 519 7.50 16.90 -6.83
C LEU A 519 7.34 17.68 -8.15
N ALA A 520 7.67 17.06 -9.28
CA ALA A 520 7.48 17.65 -10.61
C ALA A 520 6.01 17.97 -10.88
N CYS A 521 5.09 17.05 -10.54
CA CYS A 521 3.66 17.28 -10.67
C CYS A 521 3.18 18.46 -9.82
N PHE A 522 3.59 18.55 -8.54
CA PHE A 522 3.24 19.68 -7.67
C PHE A 522 3.83 21.01 -8.15
N ALA A 523 5.04 20.99 -8.74
CA ALA A 523 5.64 22.19 -9.33
C ALA A 523 4.82 22.70 -10.52
N LEU A 524 4.39 21.80 -11.41
CA LEU A 524 3.51 22.12 -12.53
C LEU A 524 2.14 22.63 -12.07
N ILE A 525 1.53 21.99 -11.06
CA ILE A 525 0.27 22.46 -10.46
C ILE A 525 0.41 23.89 -9.95
N LEU A 526 1.49 24.18 -9.20
CA LEU A 526 1.72 25.52 -8.67
C LEU A 526 1.94 26.56 -9.78
N ALA A 527 2.65 26.19 -10.85
CA ALA A 527 2.83 27.06 -12.00
C ALA A 527 1.50 27.42 -12.67
N ILE A 528 0.64 26.43 -12.92
CA ILE A 528 -0.70 26.62 -13.51
C ILE A 528 -1.58 27.48 -12.60
N LEU A 529 -1.62 27.17 -11.30
CA LEU A 529 -2.43 27.93 -10.34
C LEU A 529 -1.99 29.40 -10.24
N ARG A 530 -0.68 29.67 -10.28
CA ARG A 530 -0.14 31.05 -10.30
C ARG A 530 -0.48 31.79 -11.60
N GLN A 531 -0.46 31.10 -12.73
CA GLN A 531 -0.86 31.68 -14.02
C GLN A 531 -2.35 32.07 -14.00
N GLN A 532 -3.22 31.17 -13.54
CA GLN A 532 -4.66 31.46 -13.41
C GLN A 532 -4.94 32.65 -12.49
N ASP A 533 -4.30 32.70 -11.32
CA ASP A 533 -4.43 33.82 -10.37
C ASP A 533 -3.93 35.15 -10.96
N LYS A 534 -2.87 35.13 -11.78
CA LYS A 534 -2.38 36.30 -12.50
C LYS A 534 -3.36 36.76 -13.58
N GLU A 535 -3.94 35.84 -14.34
CA GLU A 535 -4.96 36.14 -15.35
C GLU A 535 -6.23 36.74 -14.74
N GLU A 536 -6.68 36.20 -13.61
CA GLU A 536 -7.83 36.74 -12.87
C GLU A 536 -7.57 38.15 -12.36
N ARG A 537 -6.40 38.41 -11.78
CA ARG A 537 -6.00 39.78 -11.38
C ARG A 537 -5.92 40.73 -12.57
N THR A 538 -5.41 40.26 -13.71
CA THR A 538 -5.29 41.11 -14.91
C THR A 538 -6.68 41.47 -15.46
N LYS A 539 -7.62 40.51 -15.50
CA LYS A 539 -9.02 40.75 -15.89
C LYS A 539 -9.75 41.69 -14.93
N ALA A 540 -9.46 41.61 -13.63
CA ALA A 540 -10.02 42.53 -12.64
C ALA A 540 -9.45 43.96 -12.75
N THR A 541 -8.28 44.13 -13.37
CA THR A 541 -7.61 45.44 -13.51
C THR A 541 -8.03 46.18 -14.78
N ILE A 542 -8.56 45.50 -15.80
CA ILE A 542 -9.08 46.12 -17.02
C ILE A 542 -10.56 46.50 -16.78
N PRO A 543 -10.92 47.79 -16.68
CA PRO A 543 -12.33 48.19 -16.56
C PRO A 543 -13.05 47.77 -17.84
N ASN A 544 -14.16 47.03 -17.70
CA ASN A 544 -14.95 46.56 -18.82
C ASN A 544 -15.56 47.78 -19.56
N PRO A 545 -15.10 48.14 -20.79
CA PRO A 545 -15.57 49.36 -21.47
C PRO A 545 -17.07 49.34 -21.73
N GLY A 546 -17.65 48.14 -21.87
CA GLY A 546 -19.09 47.95 -22.08
C GLY A 546 -19.96 48.28 -20.87
N LEU A 547 -19.44 48.14 -19.64
CA LEU A 547 -20.22 48.45 -18.43
C LEU A 547 -20.27 49.97 -18.18
N GLN A 548 -19.20 50.68 -18.52
CA GLN A 548 -19.13 52.14 -18.43
C GLN A 548 -19.96 52.81 -19.54
N GLN A 549 -20.03 52.22 -20.74
CA GLN A 549 -20.92 52.66 -21.81
C GLN A 549 -22.41 52.40 -21.47
N GLN A 550 -22.74 51.30 -20.78
CA GLN A 550 -24.11 51.02 -20.32
C GLN A 550 -24.56 51.93 -19.17
N LEU A 551 -23.66 52.32 -18.27
CA LEU A 551 -23.94 53.28 -17.20
C LEU A 551 -24.14 54.71 -17.75
N LEU A 552 -23.31 55.15 -18.69
CA LEU A 552 -23.45 56.46 -19.35
C LEU A 552 -24.69 56.55 -20.25
N ALA A 553 -25.07 55.46 -20.93
CA ALA A 553 -26.31 55.39 -21.71
C ALA A 553 -27.58 55.33 -20.83
N SER A 554 -27.45 54.88 -19.58
CA SER A 554 -28.53 54.89 -18.58
C SER A 554 -28.73 56.26 -17.92
N GLU A 555 -27.65 57.05 -17.76
CA GLU A 555 -27.73 58.43 -17.24
C GLU A 555 -28.25 59.42 -18.29
N ALA A 556 -27.88 59.26 -19.57
CA ALA A 556 -28.33 60.14 -20.65
C ALA A 556 -29.84 60.03 -21.00
N LYS A 557 -30.57 59.06 -20.40
CA LYS A 557 -32.01 58.84 -20.63
C LYS A 557 -32.92 59.39 -19.51
N LYS A 558 -32.36 60.02 -18.47
CA LYS A 558 -33.11 60.61 -17.36
C LYS A 558 -32.84 62.11 -17.24
N GLU A 559 -33.56 62.89 -18.05
CA GLU A 559 -33.97 64.31 -17.91
C GLU A 559 -33.96 64.99 -19.30
N PRO A 560 -34.91 65.91 -19.63
CA PRO A 560 -35.64 66.80 -18.72
C PRO A 560 -37.17 66.94 -18.96
N GLU A 561 -37.95 67.03 -17.87
CA GLU A 561 -39.27 67.70 -17.75
C GLU A 561 -39.65 67.56 -16.26
N GLU A 562 -40.00 68.57 -15.47
CA GLU A 562 -40.46 69.92 -15.75
C GLU A 562 -40.39 70.70 -14.41
N SER A 563 -39.83 71.91 -14.45
CA SER A 563 -39.97 72.92 -13.41
C SER A 563 -40.78 74.06 -14.01
N ARG A 564 -42.04 74.22 -13.61
CA ARG A 564 -42.74 75.51 -13.62
C ARG A 564 -44.09 75.48 -12.87
N VAL A 565 -44.14 76.38 -11.89
CA VAL A 565 -45.31 77.03 -11.23
C VAL A 565 -46.14 76.20 -10.27
#